data_AF-A0A9W9ZWH3-F1
#
_entry.id   AF-A0A9W9ZWH3-F1
#
_cell.length_a   1.000
_cell.length_b   1.000
_cell.length_c   1.000
_cell.angle_alpha   90.00
_cell.angle_beta   90.00
_cell.angle_gamma   90.00
#
_symmetry.space_group_name_H-M   'P 1'
#
loop_
_entity.id
_entity.type
_entity.pdbx_description
1 polymer ?
#
loop_
_entity_poly.entity_id
_entity_poly.type
_entity_poly.pdbx_seq_one_letter_code
_entity_poly.pdbx_strand_id
1 'polypeptide(L)'
;MKMPLNNEVGDEAPPEEAQMAAAAMRALRENPTMALNDAYRTVRQEMAILLPLRHQNIVSLLGYCLNPFCMVLEFAPQGALDRILANYKRAGVRLNAYVMQKCIVQCASALKYLHRHHIIYRDLKSENILVWSFPAPSGPGQLQHQVTIKLADYGIKPVSGTGGNEGAGWYSWFYGPRD
;
A
#
# COMPACT_ATOMS: atom_id res chain seq x y z
N MET A 1 16.65 16.82 44.10
CA MET A 1 15.99 15.51 43.96
C MET A 1 15.30 15.51 42.59
N LYS A 2 15.96 14.97 41.56
CA LYS A 2 15.50 15.05 40.16
C LYS A 2 15.30 13.61 39.68
N MET A 3 14.06 13.28 39.32
CA MET A 3 13.69 11.93 38.84
C MET A 3 14.34 11.63 37.48
N PRO A 4 14.71 10.38 37.17
CA PRO A 4 15.21 10.01 35.87
C PRO A 4 14.07 9.87 34.85
N LEU A 5 14.37 10.27 33.61
CA LEU A 5 13.55 10.11 32.42
C LEU A 5 13.63 8.63 31.98
N ASN A 6 12.55 7.88 32.16
CA ASN A 6 12.30 6.66 31.38
C ASN A 6 11.24 7.00 30.34
N ASN A 7 11.63 6.98 29.06
CA ASN A 7 10.70 6.81 27.96
C ASN A 7 11.43 6.06 26.84
N GLU A 8 11.74 4.79 27.10
CA GLU A 8 11.89 3.81 26.03
C GLU A 8 10.47 3.54 25.51
N VAL A 9 10.09 4.21 24.42
CA VAL A 9 8.93 3.80 23.64
C VAL A 9 9.37 2.54 22.91
N GLY A 10 9.04 1.40 23.51
CA GLY A 10 9.32 0.08 22.97
C GLY A 10 8.71 -0.08 21.59
N ASP A 11 9.56 -0.45 20.65
CA ASP A 11 9.25 -0.97 19.31
C ASP A 11 8.67 -2.40 19.42
N GLU A 12 7.79 -2.64 20.41
CA GLU A 12 7.17 -3.95 20.61
C GLU A 12 6.02 -4.08 19.61
N ALA A 13 6.24 -4.93 18.61
CA ALA A 13 5.19 -5.35 17.68
C ALA A 13 3.97 -5.80 18.48
N PRO A 14 2.75 -5.39 18.07
CA PRO A 14 1.53 -5.70 18.82
C PRO A 14 1.43 -7.21 19.11
N PRO A 15 0.90 -7.62 20.28
CA PRO A 15 0.96 -9.01 20.75
C PRO A 15 0.47 -10.07 19.74
N GLU A 16 -0.45 -9.67 18.87
CA GLU A 16 -1.04 -10.51 17.81
C GLU A 16 -0.03 -10.81 16.67
N GLU A 17 0.79 -9.83 16.28
CA GLU A 17 1.83 -10.00 15.25
C GLU A 17 2.96 -10.89 15.74
N ALA A 18 3.37 -10.74 17.01
CA ALA A 18 4.36 -11.60 17.64
C ALA A 18 3.88 -13.06 17.74
N GLN A 19 2.60 -13.28 18.05
CA GLN A 19 1.99 -14.61 18.09
C GLN A 19 1.87 -15.25 16.71
N MET A 20 1.46 -14.49 15.68
CA MET A 20 1.45 -14.97 14.30
C MET A 20 2.85 -15.34 13.80
N ALA A 21 3.85 -14.50 14.09
CA ALA A 21 5.23 -14.80 13.74
C ALA A 21 5.73 -16.07 14.43
N ALA A 22 5.42 -16.24 15.72
CA ALA A 22 5.74 -17.46 16.46
C ALA A 22 5.03 -18.70 15.90
N ALA A 23 3.74 -18.58 15.53
CA ALA A 23 2.97 -19.64 14.92
C ALA A 23 3.50 -20.03 13.52
N ALA A 24 3.86 -19.04 12.69
CA ALA A 24 4.47 -19.27 11.39
C ALA A 24 5.84 -19.95 11.52
N MET A 25 6.67 -19.52 12.48
CA MET A 25 7.95 -20.17 12.77
C MET A 25 7.77 -21.60 13.28
N ARG A 26 6.74 -21.85 14.08
CA ARG A 26 6.40 -23.20 14.55
C ARG A 26 5.93 -24.10 13.41
N ALA A 27 5.06 -23.61 12.53
CA ALA A 27 4.59 -24.35 11.35
C ALA A 27 5.73 -24.68 10.38
N LEU A 28 6.67 -23.75 10.18
CA LEU A 28 7.89 -23.97 9.40
C LEU A 28 8.80 -25.04 10.03
N ARG A 29 8.84 -25.12 11.37
CA ARG A 29 9.65 -26.11 12.09
C ARG A 29 9.01 -27.50 12.10
N GLU A 30 7.69 -27.57 12.23
CA GLU A 30 6.95 -28.84 12.32
C GLU A 30 6.76 -29.47 10.93
N ASN A 31 6.45 -28.68 9.89
CA ASN A 31 6.23 -29.20 8.54
C ASN A 31 6.59 -28.16 7.45
N PRO A 32 7.90 -27.98 7.16
CA PRO A 32 8.39 -26.87 6.34
C PRO A 32 7.82 -26.85 4.92
N THR A 33 7.63 -28.03 4.32
CA THR A 33 7.12 -28.16 2.95
C THR A 33 5.65 -27.73 2.84
N MET A 34 4.83 -28.08 3.81
CA MET A 34 3.41 -27.73 3.83
C MET A 34 3.23 -26.23 4.07
N ALA A 35 3.92 -25.68 5.07
CA ALA A 35 3.89 -24.25 5.37
C ALA A 35 4.37 -23.39 4.17
N LEU A 36 5.42 -23.84 3.47
CA LEU A 36 5.92 -23.16 2.28
C LEU A 36 4.92 -23.22 1.11
N ASN A 37 4.28 -24.38 0.90
CA ASN A 37 3.27 -24.54 -0.16
C ASN A 37 2.04 -23.65 0.08
N ASP A 38 1.57 -23.54 1.32
CA ASP A 38 0.44 -22.69 1.66
C ASP A 38 0.79 -21.21 1.49
N ALA A 39 1.98 -20.78 1.92
CA ALA A 39 2.47 -19.43 1.66
C ALA A 39 2.54 -19.13 0.14
N TYR A 40 3.05 -20.07 -0.66
CA TYR A 40 3.09 -19.91 -2.12
C TYR A 40 1.69 -19.80 -2.74
N ARG A 41 0.70 -20.56 -2.24
CA ARG A 41 -0.68 -20.50 -2.74
C ARG A 41 -1.30 -19.14 -2.46
N THR A 42 -1.17 -18.64 -1.24
CA THR A 42 -1.69 -17.32 -0.84
C THR A 42 -1.11 -16.22 -1.71
N VAL A 43 0.22 -16.17 -1.84
CA VAL A 43 0.90 -15.17 -2.68
C VAL A 43 0.43 -15.26 -4.13
N ARG A 44 0.31 -16.45 -4.71
CA ARG A 44 -0.16 -16.61 -6.10
C ARG A 44 -1.59 -16.12 -6.30
N GLN A 45 -2.48 -16.36 -5.34
CA GLN A 45 -3.87 -15.89 -5.40
C GLN A 45 -3.93 -14.36 -5.33
N GLU A 46 -3.16 -13.75 -4.43
CA GLU A 46 -3.08 -12.28 -4.34
C GLU A 46 -2.53 -11.66 -5.62
N MET A 47 -1.45 -12.22 -6.17
CA MET A 47 -0.88 -11.74 -7.43
C MET A 47 -1.85 -11.91 -8.61
N ALA A 48 -2.70 -12.93 -8.61
CA ALA A 48 -3.72 -13.12 -9.64
C ALA A 48 -4.77 -11.99 -9.66
N ILE A 49 -5.01 -11.34 -8.51
CA ILE A 49 -5.89 -10.17 -8.39
C ILE A 49 -5.15 -8.89 -8.74
N LEU A 50 -3.91 -8.73 -8.28
CA LEU A 50 -3.15 -7.48 -8.41
C LEU A 50 -2.55 -7.26 -9.81
N LEU A 51 -2.05 -8.32 -10.45
CA LEU A 51 -1.38 -8.26 -11.75
C LEU A 51 -2.25 -7.71 -12.91
N PRO A 52 -3.56 -8.05 -13.01
CA PRO A 52 -4.41 -7.51 -14.07
C PRO A 52 -4.88 -6.07 -13.83
N LEU A 53 -4.59 -5.45 -12.68
CA LEU A 53 -5.06 -4.08 -12.40
C LEU A 53 -4.33 -3.08 -13.30
N ARG A 54 -5.09 -2.39 -14.15
CA ARG A 54 -4.57 -1.37 -15.08
C ARG A 54 -5.42 -0.11 -15.01
N HIS A 55 -4.84 0.95 -14.47
CA HIS A 55 -5.50 2.26 -14.39
C HIS A 55 -4.45 3.38 -14.46
N GLN A 56 -4.79 4.49 -15.10
CA GLN A 56 -3.88 5.64 -15.29
C GLN A 56 -3.35 6.24 -13.97
N ASN A 57 -4.07 6.06 -12.86
CA ASN A 57 -3.74 6.59 -11.53
C ASN A 57 -3.46 5.47 -10.50
N ILE A 58 -3.10 4.27 -10.94
CA ILE A 58 -2.66 3.17 -10.07
C ILE A 58 -1.33 2.67 -10.61
N VAL A 59 -0.34 2.50 -9.73
CA VAL A 59 0.98 1.97 -10.11
C VAL A 59 0.81 0.53 -10.56
N SER A 60 1.14 0.20 -11.81
CA SER A 60 0.92 -1.16 -12.30
C SER A 60 1.93 -2.14 -11.71
N LEU A 61 1.46 -3.31 -11.26
CA LEU A 61 2.31 -4.48 -11.04
C LEU A 61 2.69 -5.06 -12.40
N LEU A 62 3.98 -5.10 -12.70
CA LEU A 62 4.53 -5.61 -13.96
C LEU A 62 4.84 -7.11 -13.86
N GLY A 63 5.17 -7.59 -12.67
CA GLY A 63 5.47 -8.99 -12.39
C GLY A 63 5.92 -9.21 -10.95
N TYR A 64 6.23 -10.46 -10.61
CA TYR A 64 6.74 -10.84 -9.30
C TYR A 64 7.71 -12.02 -9.44
N CYS A 65 8.68 -12.11 -8.53
CA CYS A 65 9.51 -13.29 -8.32
C CYS A 65 9.08 -13.99 -7.04
N LEU A 66 9.22 -15.31 -7.00
CA LEU A 66 8.88 -16.14 -5.84
C LEU A 66 10.09 -16.55 -5.00
N ASN A 67 11.31 -16.38 -5.54
CA ASN A 67 12.54 -16.76 -4.85
C ASN A 67 13.75 -15.90 -5.31
N PRO A 68 14.19 -14.90 -4.53
CA PRO A 68 13.49 -14.35 -3.37
C PRO A 68 12.15 -13.72 -3.77
N PHE A 69 11.21 -13.59 -2.84
CA PHE A 69 9.95 -12.92 -3.13
C PHE A 69 10.19 -11.43 -3.43
N CYS A 70 9.80 -10.97 -4.61
CA CYS A 70 9.85 -9.55 -4.95
C CYS A 70 8.74 -9.16 -5.92
N MET A 71 8.32 -7.89 -5.89
CA MET A 71 7.37 -7.32 -6.82
C MET A 71 8.07 -6.33 -7.74
N VAL A 72 7.74 -6.37 -9.03
CA VAL A 72 8.24 -5.46 -10.05
C VAL A 72 7.11 -4.49 -10.39
N LEU A 73 7.29 -3.22 -10.03
CA LEU A 73 6.29 -2.17 -10.18
C LEU A 73 6.73 -1.16 -11.25
N GLU A 74 5.78 -0.40 -11.77
CA GLU A 74 6.06 0.76 -12.60
C GLU A 74 6.88 1.82 -11.83
N PHE A 75 7.93 2.35 -12.46
CA PHE A 75 8.84 3.33 -11.82
C PHE A 75 8.27 4.75 -11.86
N ALA A 76 8.21 5.40 -10.69
CA ALA A 76 7.79 6.79 -10.54
C ALA A 76 8.98 7.77 -10.56
N PRO A 77 9.13 8.61 -11.60
CA PRO A 77 10.33 9.41 -11.80
C PRO A 77 10.52 10.54 -10.77
N GLN A 78 9.44 11.04 -10.15
CA GLN A 78 9.53 12.10 -9.14
C GLN A 78 9.39 11.58 -7.70
N GLY A 79 9.29 10.26 -7.52
CA GLY A 79 9.11 9.65 -6.20
C GLY A 79 7.74 9.93 -5.58
N ALA A 80 7.70 9.96 -4.25
CA ALA A 80 6.48 10.11 -3.47
C ALA A 80 6.07 11.58 -3.26
N LEU A 81 4.75 11.80 -3.13
CA LEU A 81 4.15 13.13 -3.05
C LEU A 81 4.54 13.87 -1.76
N ASP A 82 4.73 13.15 -0.65
CA ASP A 82 5.19 13.71 0.63
C ASP A 82 6.49 14.52 0.47
N ARG A 83 7.45 13.99 -0.30
CA ARG A 83 8.74 14.66 -0.57
C ARG A 83 8.54 15.94 -1.39
N ILE A 84 7.63 15.91 -2.36
CA ILE A 84 7.32 17.08 -3.18
C ILE A 84 6.62 18.15 -2.32
N LEU A 85 5.66 17.77 -1.48
CA LEU A 85 4.99 18.70 -0.57
C LEU A 85 5.96 19.31 0.45
N ALA A 86 6.93 18.52 0.93
CA ALA A 86 8.01 19.03 1.79
C ALA A 86 8.89 20.07 1.07
N ASN A 87 9.13 19.91 -0.24
CA ASN A 87 9.85 20.90 -1.04
C ASN A 87 9.07 22.22 -1.15
N TYR A 88 7.76 22.16 -1.38
CA TYR A 88 6.89 23.33 -1.37
C TYR A 88 6.90 24.06 -0.03
N LYS A 89 6.80 23.30 1.07
CA LYS A 89 6.87 23.85 2.43
C LYS A 89 8.19 24.56 2.69
N ARG A 90 9.33 23.95 2.31
CA ARG A 90 10.67 24.55 2.46
C ARG A 90 10.84 25.82 1.62
N ALA A 91 10.23 25.88 0.44
CA ALA A 91 10.25 27.06 -0.41
C ALA A 91 9.31 28.18 0.08
N GLY A 92 8.48 27.94 1.09
CA GLY A 92 7.47 28.92 1.55
C GLY A 92 6.35 29.16 0.53
N VAL A 93 6.18 28.26 -0.46
CA VAL A 93 5.22 28.40 -1.55
C VAL A 93 3.99 27.54 -1.25
N ARG A 94 2.80 28.14 -1.38
CA ARG A 94 1.54 27.39 -1.28
C ARG A 94 1.25 26.64 -2.57
N LEU A 95 0.68 25.44 -2.43
CA LEU A 95 0.22 24.67 -3.58
C LEU A 95 -1.00 25.35 -4.20
N ASN A 96 -1.01 25.45 -5.53
CA ASN A 96 -2.13 26.00 -6.27
C ASN A 96 -3.38 25.10 -6.10
N ALA A 97 -4.55 25.71 -5.86
CA ALA A 97 -5.81 25.00 -5.71
C ALA A 97 -6.16 24.12 -6.92
N TYR A 98 -5.79 24.54 -8.13
CA TYR A 98 -6.00 23.75 -9.34
C TYR A 98 -5.17 22.44 -9.35
N VAL A 99 -3.92 22.51 -8.89
CA VAL A 99 -3.04 21.33 -8.75
C VAL A 99 -3.62 20.37 -7.71
N MET A 100 -4.05 20.90 -6.57
CA MET A 100 -4.72 20.12 -5.54
C MET A 100 -5.97 19.42 -6.06
N GLN A 101 -6.82 20.13 -6.81
CA GLN A 101 -8.01 19.57 -7.44
C GLN A 101 -7.65 18.43 -8.40
N LYS A 102 -6.60 18.58 -9.22
CA LYS A 102 -6.12 17.53 -10.14
C LYS A 102 -5.66 16.28 -9.39
N CYS A 103 -4.96 16.44 -8.26
CA CYS A 103 -4.58 15.31 -7.41
C CYS A 103 -5.81 14.59 -6.86
N ILE A 104 -6.77 15.33 -6.28
CA ILE A 104 -7.98 14.76 -5.69
C ILE A 104 -8.79 13.96 -6.73
N VAL A 105 -8.99 14.51 -7.93
CA VAL A 105 -9.71 13.83 -9.01
C VAL A 105 -9.01 12.54 -9.44
N GLN A 106 -7.68 12.55 -9.54
CA GLN A 106 -6.89 11.35 -9.89
C GLN A 106 -6.96 10.27 -8.81
N CYS A 107 -6.85 10.66 -7.53
CA CYS A 107 -7.04 9.74 -6.40
C CYS A 107 -8.45 9.14 -6.41
N ALA A 108 -9.48 9.97 -6.59
CA ALA A 108 -10.86 9.51 -6.65
C ALA A 108 -11.10 8.55 -7.83
N SER A 109 -10.49 8.79 -8.99
CA SER A 109 -10.56 7.88 -10.14
C SER A 109 -9.93 6.52 -9.84
N ALA A 110 -8.76 6.51 -9.20
CA ALA A 110 -8.08 5.29 -8.78
C ALA A 110 -8.91 4.50 -7.76
N LEU A 111 -9.44 5.15 -6.74
CA LEU A 111 -10.29 4.51 -5.73
C LEU A 111 -11.57 3.95 -6.33
N LYS A 112 -12.23 4.69 -7.23
CA LYS A 112 -13.40 4.20 -7.98
C LYS A 112 -13.08 2.95 -8.78
N TYR A 113 -11.90 2.89 -9.40
CA TYR A 113 -11.45 1.70 -10.13
C TYR A 113 -11.21 0.51 -9.19
N LEU A 114 -10.52 0.71 -8.07
CA LEU A 114 -10.28 -0.34 -7.07
C LEU A 114 -11.59 -0.89 -6.49
N HIS A 115 -12.53 0.00 -6.15
CA HIS A 115 -13.83 -0.40 -5.60
C HIS A 115 -14.66 -1.22 -6.59
N ARG A 116 -14.54 -0.95 -7.90
CA ARG A 116 -15.16 -1.78 -8.95
C ARG A 116 -14.57 -3.19 -9.03
N HIS A 117 -13.34 -3.37 -8.57
CA HIS A 117 -12.68 -4.68 -8.44
C HIS A 117 -12.78 -5.24 -7.02
N HIS A 118 -13.66 -4.68 -6.18
CA HIS A 118 -13.87 -5.09 -4.79
C HIS A 118 -12.62 -4.97 -3.88
N ILE A 119 -11.71 -4.06 -4.21
CA ILE A 119 -10.48 -3.81 -3.44
C ILE A 119 -10.64 -2.54 -2.60
N ILE A 120 -10.35 -2.62 -1.31
CA ILE A 120 -10.34 -1.48 -0.38
C ILE A 120 -8.89 -1.06 -0.12
N TYR A 121 -8.52 0.17 -0.50
CA TYR A 121 -7.14 0.68 -0.44
C TYR A 121 -6.57 0.83 0.98
N ARG A 122 -7.39 1.26 1.95
CA ARG A 122 -7.11 1.40 3.40
C ARG A 122 -5.92 2.26 3.86
N ASP A 123 -4.90 2.54 3.04
CA ASP A 123 -3.69 3.27 3.45
C ASP A 123 -3.47 4.55 2.62
N LEU A 124 -4.51 5.38 2.51
CA LEU A 124 -4.45 6.65 1.76
C LEU A 124 -3.69 7.73 2.52
N LYS A 125 -2.43 7.91 2.12
CA LYS A 125 -1.49 8.89 2.65
C LYS A 125 -0.53 9.39 1.57
N SER A 126 0.11 10.53 1.77
CA SER A 126 1.00 11.15 0.79
C SER A 126 2.21 10.29 0.42
N GLU A 127 2.71 9.47 1.34
CA GLU A 127 3.84 8.56 1.09
C GLU A 127 3.51 7.48 0.05
N ASN A 128 2.23 7.07 -0.04
CA ASN A 128 1.77 6.03 -0.97
C ASN A 128 1.25 6.62 -2.29
N ILE A 129 1.34 7.93 -2.49
CA ILE A 129 1.01 8.59 -3.75
C ILE A 129 2.30 8.90 -4.48
N LEU A 130 2.53 8.21 -5.60
CA LEU A 130 3.71 8.40 -6.44
C LEU A 130 3.44 9.37 -7.58
N VAL A 131 4.50 10.04 -8.04
CA VAL A 131 4.39 11.20 -8.93
C VAL A 131 5.21 11.01 -10.22
N TRP A 132 4.55 11.25 -11.34
CA TRP A 132 5.14 11.27 -12.69
C TRP A 132 5.40 12.69 -13.18
N SER A 133 4.46 13.59 -12.92
CA SER A 133 4.57 14.99 -13.31
C SER A 133 3.92 15.87 -12.26
N PHE A 134 4.63 16.92 -11.86
CA PHE A 134 4.19 17.88 -10.86
C PHE A 134 4.88 19.22 -11.10
N PRO A 135 4.20 20.36 -10.89
CA PRO A 135 4.82 21.67 -11.01
C PRO A 135 5.93 21.86 -9.98
N ALA A 136 6.97 22.61 -10.36
CA ALA A 136 7.97 23.07 -9.41
C ALA A 136 7.43 24.26 -8.60
N PRO A 137 7.90 24.47 -7.34
CA PRO A 137 7.51 25.63 -6.53
C PRO A 137 7.76 26.98 -7.24
N SER A 138 8.85 27.08 -8.00
CA SER A 138 9.32 28.31 -8.64
C SER A 138 9.19 28.30 -10.18
N GLY A 139 8.45 27.35 -10.75
CA GLY A 139 8.33 27.21 -12.20
C GLY A 139 7.43 28.27 -12.86
N PRO A 140 7.74 28.78 -14.06
CA PRO A 140 6.91 29.76 -14.76
C PRO A 140 5.56 29.14 -15.15
N GLY A 141 4.45 29.66 -14.61
CA GLY A 141 3.09 29.33 -15.09
C GLY A 141 2.42 28.12 -14.45
N GLN A 142 2.32 28.06 -13.12
CA GLN A 142 1.68 26.96 -12.33
C GLN A 142 0.30 26.47 -12.85
N LEU A 143 -0.40 27.22 -13.69
CA LEU A 143 -1.71 26.89 -14.24
C LEU A 143 -1.70 25.98 -15.48
N GLN A 144 -0.57 25.87 -16.20
CA GLN A 144 -0.46 25.05 -17.43
C GLN A 144 0.21 23.69 -17.19
N HIS A 145 0.62 23.39 -15.95
CA HIS A 145 1.44 22.22 -15.69
C HIS A 145 0.60 20.94 -15.62
N GLN A 146 1.04 19.93 -16.36
CA GLN A 146 0.51 18.58 -16.29
C GLN A 146 0.78 18.00 -14.90
N VAL A 147 -0.25 17.44 -14.27
CA VAL A 147 -0.13 16.75 -12.98
C VAL A 147 -0.50 15.30 -13.20
N THR A 148 0.41 14.38 -12.91
CA THR A 148 0.19 12.94 -13.04
C THR A 148 0.64 12.25 -11.76
N ILE A 149 -0.32 11.67 -11.04
CA ILE A 149 -0.09 10.89 -9.83
C ILE A 149 -0.66 9.48 -9.96
N LYS A 150 -0.08 8.54 -9.23
CA LYS A 150 -0.57 7.16 -9.14
C LYS A 150 -0.53 6.67 -7.71
N LEU A 151 -1.58 5.96 -7.29
CA LEU A 151 -1.60 5.27 -6.01
C LEU A 151 -0.69 4.04 -6.08
N ALA A 152 0.29 3.97 -5.19
CA ALA A 152 1.09 2.78 -4.90
C ALA A 152 0.52 2.05 -3.69
N ASP A 153 1.09 0.91 -3.33
CA ASP A 153 0.80 0.23 -2.05
C ASP A 153 -0.70 -0.04 -1.80
N TYR A 154 -1.43 -0.37 -2.86
CA TYR A 154 -2.82 -0.82 -2.80
C TYR A 154 -2.94 -2.31 -2.44
N GLY A 155 -1.81 -2.97 -2.16
CA GLY A 155 -1.67 -4.38 -1.88
C GLY A 155 -1.65 -4.67 -0.39
N ILE A 156 -2.80 -5.11 0.12
CA ILE A 156 -2.99 -6.04 1.25
C ILE A 156 -2.09 -5.79 2.46
N LYS A 157 -2.55 -4.93 3.38
CA LYS A 157 -2.31 -5.22 4.80
C LYS A 157 -3.10 -6.50 5.13
N PRO A 158 -2.50 -7.53 5.74
CA PRO A 158 -3.28 -8.60 6.35
C PRO A 158 -4.40 -7.97 7.19
N VAL A 159 -5.62 -8.50 7.17
CA VAL A 159 -6.54 -8.23 8.29
C VAL A 159 -5.93 -8.99 9.46
N SER A 160 -5.02 -8.32 10.17
CA SER A 160 -4.83 -8.56 11.59
C SER A 160 -6.03 -7.94 12.29
N GLY A 161 -6.70 -8.73 13.13
CA GLY A 161 -7.86 -8.30 13.89
C GLY A 161 -9.24 -8.57 13.27
N THR A 162 -9.68 -9.83 13.33
CA THR A 162 -10.96 -10.17 13.99
C THR A 162 -10.87 -11.59 14.55
N GLY A 163 -10.90 -11.69 15.87
CA GLY A 163 -11.02 -12.96 16.58
C GLY A 163 -12.28 -13.72 16.18
N GLY A 164 -12.18 -15.04 16.29
CA GLY A 164 -13.23 -15.98 15.90
C GLY A 164 -12.63 -17.09 15.06
N ASN A 165 -12.47 -18.24 15.70
CA ASN A 165 -11.92 -19.47 15.16
C ASN A 165 -12.61 -19.89 13.86
N GLU A 166 -12.10 -19.48 12.69
CA GLU A 166 -12.46 -20.04 11.37
C GLU A 166 -11.46 -19.55 10.32
N GLY A 167 -10.55 -20.44 9.93
CA GLY A 167 -9.54 -20.18 8.91
C GLY A 167 -10.19 -20.04 7.53
N ALA A 168 -10.36 -18.80 7.07
CA ALA A 168 -10.51 -18.49 5.65
C ALA A 168 -10.33 -16.98 5.43
N GLY A 169 -9.09 -16.55 5.25
CA GLY A 169 -8.77 -15.18 4.87
C GLY A 169 -9.50 -14.80 3.58
N TRP A 170 -10.37 -13.79 3.67
CA TRP A 170 -10.98 -12.99 2.59
C TRP A 170 -11.88 -13.70 1.55
N TYR A 171 -11.64 -14.97 1.21
CA TYR A 171 -12.36 -15.66 0.13
C TYR A 171 -13.68 -16.31 0.58
N SER A 172 -13.85 -16.64 1.88
CA SER A 172 -15.09 -17.26 2.37
C SER A 172 -16.31 -16.31 2.31
N TRP A 173 -16.10 -15.02 2.61
CA TRP A 173 -17.16 -14.02 2.52
C TRP A 173 -17.53 -13.63 1.07
N PHE A 174 -16.61 -13.82 0.11
CA PHE A 174 -16.83 -13.45 -1.29
C PHE A 174 -17.34 -14.60 -2.17
N TYR A 175 -17.09 -15.87 -1.79
CA TYR A 175 -17.44 -17.06 -2.57
C TYR A 175 -18.20 -18.14 -1.78
N GLY A 176 -18.82 -17.79 -0.65
CA GLY A 176 -19.73 -18.70 0.04
C GLY A 176 -20.88 -19.16 -0.87
N PRO A 177 -21.29 -20.44 -0.83
CA PRO A 177 -22.40 -20.93 -1.63
C PRO A 177 -23.67 -20.13 -1.33
N ARG A 178 -24.36 -19.70 -2.38
CA ARG A 178 -25.70 -19.12 -2.26
C ARG A 178 -26.69 -20.28 -2.23
N ASP A 179 -26.96 -20.80 -1.05
CA ASP A 179 -28.15 -21.61 -0.76
C ASP A 179 -28.81 -21.09 0.51
#